data_AF-A0A3D0EW30-F1
#
_entry.id   AF-A0A3D0EW30-F1
#
_cell.length_a   1.000
_cell.length_b   1.000
_cell.length_c   1.000
_cell.angle_alpha   90.00
_cell.angle_beta   90.00
_cell.angle_gamma   90.00
#
_symmetry.space_group_name_H-M   'P 1'
#
loop_
_entity.id
_entity.type
_entity.pdbx_description
1 polymer ?
#
loop_
_entity_poly.entity_id
_entity_poly.type
_entity_poly.pdbx_seq_one_letter_code
_entity_poly.pdbx_strand_id
1 'polypeptide(L)'
;VDDAIVMLENIHRHIEAGMNRFEAAMKGAKEIGFAVVAMTITLVAVFTPLVFITGRVGQLFVEFALTVVSAVLVSGFVALTLTPMMCSILLKRQENHGPAYKMSELVFEKINNGYGAILRVILRGWYVVVGSFV
;
A
#
# COMPACT_ATOMS: atom_id res chain seq x y z
N VAL A 1 -8.13 -3.32 0.25
CA VAL A 1 -7.10 -4.35 0.60
C VAL A 1 -5.72 -3.70 0.63
N ASP A 2 -5.30 -3.03 -0.44
CA ASP A 2 -4.00 -2.36 -0.54
C ASP A 2 -3.72 -1.40 0.64
N ASP A 3 -4.64 -0.45 0.92
CA ASP A 3 -4.52 0.49 2.04
C ASP A 3 -4.26 -0.19 3.39
N ALA A 4 -4.93 -1.31 3.64
CA ALA A 4 -4.81 -2.06 4.88
C ALA A 4 -3.48 -2.83 4.97
N ILE A 5 -2.97 -3.34 3.84
CA ILE A 5 -1.67 -4.01 3.78
C ILE A 5 -0.57 -2.98 4.02
N VAL A 6 -0.59 -1.85 3.30
CA VAL A 6 0.38 -0.76 3.47
C VAL A 6 0.36 -0.25 4.91
N MET A 7 -0.83 -0.13 5.53
CA MET A 7 -0.94 0.26 6.94
C MET A 7 -0.36 -0.79 7.89
N LEU A 8 -0.70 -2.06 7.70
CA LEU A 8 -0.18 -3.14 8.52
C LEU A 8 1.35 -3.23 8.41
N GLU A 9 1.90 -3.16 7.21
CA GLU A 9 3.35 -3.27 6.98
C GLU A 9 4.11 -2.10 7.62
N ASN A 10 3.59 -0.88 7.52
CA ASN A 10 4.18 0.28 8.19
C ASN A 10 4.17 0.13 9.72
N ILE A 11 3.09 -0.40 10.29
CA ILE A 11 2.98 -0.70 11.74
C ILE A 11 3.91 -1.87 12.12
N HIS A 12 3.98 -2.91 11.29
CA HIS A 12 4.79 -4.09 11.51
C HIS A 12 6.28 -3.74 11.57
N ARG A 13 6.76 -2.92 10.63
CA ARG A 13 8.14 -2.41 10.62
C ARG A 13 8.52 -1.70 11.93
N HIS A 14 7.59 -0.97 12.54
CA HIS A 14 7.81 -0.33 13.84
C HIS A 14 7.90 -1.33 14.99
N ILE A 15 7.05 -2.37 14.97
CA ILE A 15 7.09 -3.44 15.98
C ILE A 15 8.40 -4.23 15.87
N GLU A 16 8.84 -4.55 14.65
CA GLU A 16 10.13 -5.20 14.40
C GLU A 16 11.31 -4.34 14.89
N ALA A 17 11.22 -3.02 14.73
CA ALA A 17 12.22 -2.07 15.20
C ALA A 17 12.28 -1.89 16.73
N GLY A 18 11.39 -2.52 17.51
CA GLY A 18 11.42 -2.38 18.98
C GLY A 18 10.13 -1.86 19.61
N MET A 19 9.26 -1.20 18.84
CA MET A 19 8.17 -0.38 19.38
C MET A 19 7.02 -1.22 19.94
N ASN A 20 6.39 -0.74 21.02
CA ASN A 20 5.16 -1.36 21.53
C ASN A 20 4.04 -1.25 20.49
N ARG A 21 3.18 -2.27 20.41
CA ARG A 21 2.14 -2.44 19.38
C ARG A 21 1.16 -1.26 19.29
N PHE A 22 0.76 -0.72 20.44
CA PHE A 22 -0.14 0.43 20.49
C PHE A 22 0.53 1.70 19.95
N GLU A 23 1.78 1.93 20.34
CA GLU A 23 2.56 3.09 19.87
C GLU A 23 2.89 2.96 18.38
N ALA A 24 3.24 1.75 17.94
CA ALA A 24 3.49 1.44 16.53
C ALA A 24 2.23 1.65 15.67
N ALA A 25 1.05 1.25 16.17
CA ALA A 25 -0.22 1.50 15.48
C ALA A 25 -0.51 3.00 15.36
N MET A 26 -0.32 3.75 16.44
CA MET A 26 -0.55 5.20 16.45
C MET A 26 0.44 5.96 15.55
N LYS A 27 1.72 5.62 15.63
CA LYS A 27 2.77 6.22 14.81
C LYS A 27 2.58 5.85 13.34
N GLY A 28 2.33 4.57 13.07
CA GLY A 28 2.08 4.07 11.73
C GLY A 28 0.88 4.77 11.08
N ALA A 29 -0.24 4.93 11.80
CA ALA A 29 -1.40 5.66 11.31
C ALA A 29 -1.10 7.11 10.96
N LYS A 30 -0.26 7.80 11.75
CA LYS A 30 0.12 9.21 11.50
C LYS A 30 1.03 9.39 10.29
N GLU A 31 1.94 8.46 10.04
CA GLU A 31 2.92 8.58 8.94
C GLU A 31 2.29 8.45 7.56
N ILE A 32 1.39 7.48 7.39
CA ILE A 32 0.82 7.13 6.09
C ILE A 32 -0.66 7.48 5.96
N GLY A 33 -1.30 7.96 7.04
CA GLY A 33 -2.72 8.30 7.02
C GLY A 33 -3.07 9.35 5.94
N PHE A 34 -2.22 10.37 5.79
CA PHE A 34 -2.38 11.35 4.72
C PHE A 34 -2.22 10.73 3.33
N ALA A 35 -1.27 9.81 3.15
CA ALA A 35 -1.05 9.13 1.87
C ALA A 35 -2.26 8.28 1.46
N VAL A 36 -2.87 7.54 2.40
CA VAL A 36 -4.09 6.74 2.15
C VAL A 36 -5.26 7.63 1.71
N VAL A 37 -5.47 8.76 2.40
CA VAL A 37 -6.52 9.73 2.02
C VAL A 37 -6.25 10.31 0.63
N ALA A 38 -5.00 10.71 0.36
CA ALA A 38 -4.62 11.27 -0.93
C ALA A 38 -4.87 10.28 -2.07
N MET A 39 -4.42 9.03 -1.95
CA MET A 39 -4.64 7.98 -2.95
C MET A 39 -6.14 7.69 -3.15
N THR A 40 -6.92 7.66 -2.07
CA THR A 40 -8.38 7.50 -2.13
C THR A 40 -8.99 8.62 -2.98
N ILE A 41 -8.65 9.88 -2.69
CA ILE A 41 -9.15 11.04 -3.46
C ILE A 41 -8.67 10.98 -4.91
N THR A 42 -7.42 10.58 -5.17
CA THR A 42 -6.90 10.40 -6.53
C THR A 42 -7.73 9.37 -7.31
N LEU A 43 -8.05 8.23 -6.71
CA LEU A 43 -8.91 7.23 -7.35
C LEU A 43 -10.29 7.81 -7.66
N VAL A 44 -10.92 8.49 -6.69
CA VAL A 44 -12.20 9.17 -6.92
C VAL A 44 -12.12 10.16 -8.09
N ALA A 45 -11.05 10.95 -8.15
CA ALA A 45 -10.84 11.91 -9.23
C ALA A 45 -10.65 11.23 -10.60
N VAL A 46 -9.97 10.08 -10.65
CA VAL A 46 -9.77 9.29 -11.88
C VAL A 46 -11.10 8.67 -12.37
N PHE A 47 -11.97 8.23 -11.47
CA PHE A 47 -13.26 7.62 -11.83
C PHE A 47 -14.39 8.64 -12.05
N THR A 48 -14.28 9.86 -11.53
CA THR A 48 -15.29 10.92 -11.68
C THR A 48 -15.68 11.22 -13.13
N PRO A 49 -14.75 11.31 -14.10
CA PRO A 49 -15.08 11.55 -15.51
C PRO A 49 -16.06 10.53 -16.11
N LEU A 50 -16.07 9.28 -15.63
CA LEU A 50 -16.92 8.22 -16.17
C LEU A 50 -18.41 8.48 -15.92
N VAL A 51 -18.74 9.27 -14.90
CA VAL A 51 -20.13 9.61 -14.56
C VAL A 51 -20.77 10.50 -15.64
N PHE A 52 -19.95 11.21 -16.43
CA PHE A 52 -20.43 12.09 -17.50
C PHE A 52 -20.63 11.39 -18.85
N ILE A 53 -20.34 10.08 -18.94
CA ILE A 53 -20.49 9.34 -20.19
C ILE A 53 -21.98 9.08 -20.47
N THR A 54 -22.47 9.53 -21.62
CA THR A 54 -23.85 9.35 -22.05
C THR A 54 -24.07 8.08 -22.89
N GLY A 55 -25.31 7.62 -22.95
CA GLY A 55 -25.72 6.48 -23.79
C GLY A 55 -25.79 5.15 -23.02
N ARG A 56 -26.25 4.10 -23.70
CA ARG A 56 -26.51 2.78 -23.07
C ARG A 56 -25.25 2.10 -22.54
N VAL A 57 -24.11 2.29 -23.22
CA VAL A 57 -22.80 1.85 -22.75
C VAL A 57 -22.32 2.71 -21.57
N GLY A 58 -22.62 4.02 -21.57
CA GLY A 58 -22.29 4.92 -20.47
C GLY A 58 -22.93 4.53 -19.14
N GLN A 59 -24.18 4.01 -19.17
CA GLN A 59 -24.88 3.53 -17.97
C GLN A 59 -24.09 2.42 -17.24
N LEU A 60 -23.52 1.46 -17.98
CA LEU A 60 -22.70 0.40 -17.39
C LEU A 60 -21.41 0.95 -16.74
N PHE A 61 -20.77 1.93 -17.37
CA PHE A 61 -19.57 2.57 -16.82
C PHE A 61 -19.87 3.42 -15.59
N VAL A 62 -21.00 4.11 -15.55
CA VAL A 62 -21.46 4.87 -14.38
C VAL A 62 -21.72 3.95 -13.19
N GLU A 63 -22.41 2.83 -13.41
CA GLU A 63 -22.66 1.82 -12.37
C GLU A 63 -21.37 1.21 -11.83
N PHE A 64 -20.42 0.89 -12.72
CA PHE A 64 -19.10 0.39 -12.32
C PHE A 64 -18.31 1.44 -11.54
N ALA A 65 -18.25 2.69 -12.03
CA ALA A 65 -17.53 3.78 -11.39
C ALA A 65 -18.06 4.06 -9.97
N LEU A 66 -19.38 4.11 -9.80
CA LEU A 66 -20.00 4.31 -8.49
C LEU A 66 -19.69 3.16 -7.52
N THR A 67 -19.67 1.92 -8.02
CA THR A 67 -19.33 0.75 -7.21
C THR A 67 -17.87 0.79 -6.74
N VAL A 68 -16.93 1.11 -7.64
CA VAL A 68 -15.51 1.21 -7.30
C VAL A 68 -15.26 2.37 -6.33
N VAL A 69 -15.81 3.55 -6.61
CA VAL A 69 -15.64 4.74 -5.76
C VAL A 69 -16.17 4.48 -4.35
N SER A 70 -17.39 3.92 -4.22
CA SER A 70 -17.96 3.59 -2.91
C SER A 70 -17.14 2.52 -2.18
N ALA A 71 -16.69 1.46 -2.87
CA ALA A 71 -15.86 0.42 -2.28
C ALA A 71 -14.50 0.96 -1.77
N VAL A 72 -13.84 1.83 -2.55
CA VAL A 72 -12.55 2.42 -2.17
C VAL A 72 -12.70 3.40 -1.00
N LEU A 73 -13.76 4.20 -0.96
CA LEU A 73 -14.04 5.08 0.19
C LEU A 73 -14.23 4.29 1.49
N VAL A 74 -15.01 3.20 1.43
CA VAL A 74 -15.20 2.31 2.57
C VAL A 74 -13.89 1.61 2.95
N SER A 75 -13.10 1.16 1.97
CA SER A 75 -11.78 0.55 2.20
C SER A 75 -10.84 1.53 2.91
N GLY A 76 -10.71 2.77 2.43
CA GLY A 76 -9.87 3.79 3.05
C GLY A 76 -10.31 4.13 4.47
N PHE A 77 -11.63 4.21 4.72
CA PHE A 77 -12.15 4.40 6.07
C PHE A 77 -11.78 3.24 7.01
N VAL A 78 -11.97 1.99 6.57
CA VAL A 78 -11.61 0.79 7.36
C VAL A 78 -10.11 0.72 7.61
N ALA A 79 -9.30 1.07 6.60
CA ALA A 79 -7.84 1.07 6.71
C ALA A 79 -7.33 2.09 7.75
N LEU A 80 -7.96 3.26 7.85
CA LEU A 80 -7.55 4.30 8.82
C LEU A 80 -8.09 4.09 10.24
N THR A 81 -9.12 3.25 10.40
CA THR A 81 -9.81 3.07 11.68
C THR A 81 -9.60 1.66 12.23
N LEU A 82 -10.15 0.66 11.55
CA LEU A 82 -10.21 -0.71 12.01
C LEU A 82 -8.84 -1.39 11.93
N THR A 83 -8.09 -1.16 10.84
CA THR A 83 -6.78 -1.80 10.65
C THR A 83 -5.78 -1.43 11.75
N PRO A 84 -5.52 -0.16 12.10
CA PRO A 84 -4.60 0.18 13.19
C PRO A 84 -5.10 -0.33 14.55
N MET A 85 -6.42 -0.30 14.80
CA MET A 85 -7.00 -0.89 16.01
C MET A 85 -6.71 -2.39 16.10
N MET A 86 -6.98 -3.14 15.04
CA MET A 86 -6.70 -4.58 14.98
C MET A 86 -5.19 -4.88 15.10
N CYS A 87 -4.33 -4.08 14.47
CA CYS A 87 -2.87 -4.25 14.59
C CYS A 87 -2.37 -4.02 16.03
N SER A 88 -2.98 -3.11 16.78
CA SER A 88 -2.60 -2.87 18.18
C SER A 88 -2.90 -4.05 19.11
N ILE A 89 -3.90 -4.88 18.76
CA ILE A 89 -4.40 -5.99 19.60
C ILE A 89 -3.83 -7.34 19.13
N LEU A 90 -3.96 -7.63 17.83
CA LEU A 90 -3.76 -8.97 17.26
C LEU A 90 -2.33 -9.22 16.81
N LEU A 91 -1.61 -8.16 16.40
CA LEU A 91 -0.26 -8.32 15.86
C LEU A 91 0.65 -8.78 17.00
N LYS A 92 1.42 -9.86 16.79
CA LYS A 92 2.36 -10.40 17.77
C LYS A 92 3.77 -10.22 17.25
N ARG A 93 4.69 -9.89 18.14
CA ARG A 93 6.11 -9.92 17.81
C ARG A 93 6.55 -11.39 17.74
N GLN A 94 6.96 -11.86 16.57
CA GLN A 94 7.58 -13.18 16.45
C GLN A 94 9.08 -13.05 16.70
N GLU A 95 9.55 -13.61 17.81
CA GLU A 95 10.99 -13.68 18.10
C GLU A 95 11.62 -15.02 17.66
N ASN A 96 10.81 -16.04 17.36
CA ASN A 96 11.28 -17.36 16.93
C ASN A 96 10.88 -17.66 15.48
N HIS A 97 11.83 -17.42 14.58
CA HIS A 97 11.71 -17.75 13.17
C HIS A 97 12.13 -19.20 12.90
N GLY A 98 11.18 -20.02 12.44
CA GLY A 98 11.44 -21.40 12.01
C GLY A 98 12.36 -21.48 10.78
N PRO A 99 12.89 -22.67 10.45
CA PRO A 99 13.83 -22.83 9.34
C PRO A 99 13.24 -22.41 7.97
N ALA A 100 11.92 -22.56 7.78
CA ALA A 100 11.23 -22.10 6.58
C ALA A 100 11.23 -20.56 6.45
N TYR A 101 11.06 -19.83 7.55
CA TYR A 101 11.10 -18.36 7.56
C TYR A 101 12.51 -17.86 7.20
N LYS A 102 13.55 -18.46 7.80
CA LYS A 102 14.95 -18.10 7.51
C LYS A 102 15.30 -18.34 6.04
N MET A 103 14.77 -19.41 5.44
CA MET A 103 14.94 -19.66 4.00
C MET A 103 14.25 -18.58 3.16
N SER A 104 13.01 -18.21 3.49
CA SER A 104 12.31 -17.14 2.77
C SER A 104 13.02 -15.80 2.93
N GLU A 105 13.52 -15.48 4.12
CA GLU A 105 14.25 -14.24 4.41
C GLU A 105 15.53 -14.14 3.56
N LEU A 106 16.32 -15.22 3.45
CA LEU A 106 17.50 -15.27 2.60
C LEU A 106 17.18 -15.10 1.10
N VAL A 107 16.04 -15.63 0.64
CA VAL A 107 15.58 -15.45 -0.74
C VAL A 107 15.15 -14.00 -0.96
N PHE A 108 14.37 -13.42 -0.04
CA PHE A 108 13.95 -12.02 -0.08
C PHE A 108 15.14 -11.06 -0.09
N GLU A 109 16.14 -11.27 0.76
CA GLU A 109 17.36 -10.46 0.78
C GLU A 109 18.13 -10.54 -0.55
N LYS A 110 18.24 -11.74 -1.14
CA LYS A 110 18.88 -11.90 -2.46
C LYS A 110 18.15 -11.13 -3.56
N ILE A 111 16.82 -11.20 -3.56
CA ILE A 111 16.00 -10.47 -4.54
C ILE A 111 16.15 -8.96 -4.32
N ASN A 112 16.09 -8.50 -3.07
CA ASN A 112 16.23 -7.08 -2.74
C ASN A 112 17.61 -6.52 -3.15
N ASN A 113 18.68 -7.27 -2.87
CA ASN A 113 20.04 -6.91 -3.27
C ASN A 113 20.23 -6.90 -4.79
N GLY A 114 19.64 -7.88 -5.50
CA GLY A 114 19.64 -7.93 -6.96
C GLY A 114 18.90 -6.73 -7.57
N TYR A 115 17.72 -6.41 -7.04
CA TYR A 115 16.94 -5.24 -7.44
C TYR A 115 17.74 -3.95 -7.21
N GLY A 116 18.36 -3.78 -6.04
CA GLY A 116 19.20 -2.62 -5.74
C GLY A 116 20.46 -2.49 -6.61
N ALA A 117 21.00 -3.60 -7.12
CA ALA A 117 22.09 -3.57 -8.10
C ALA A 117 21.60 -3.08 -9.47
N ILE A 118 20.48 -3.62 -9.95
CA ILE A 118 19.87 -3.24 -11.24
C ILE A 118 19.44 -1.76 -11.20
N LEU A 119 18.77 -1.33 -10.13
CA LEU A 119 18.31 0.04 -9.96
C LEU A 119 19.48 1.04 -10.01
N ARG A 120 20.63 0.72 -9.40
CA ARG A 120 21.83 1.56 -9.47
C ARG A 120 22.39 1.68 -10.90
N VAL A 121 22.34 0.61 -11.68
CA VAL A 121 22.77 0.65 -13.09
C VAL A 121 21.83 1.54 -13.91
N ILE A 122 20.52 1.38 -13.73
CA ILE A 122 19.49 2.15 -14.44
C ILE A 122 19.57 3.64 -14.08
N LEU A 123 19.66 3.97 -12.79
CA LEU A 123 19.78 5.36 -12.33
C LEU A 123 21.07 6.04 -12.80
N ARG A 124 22.18 5.29 -12.93
CA ARG A 124 23.43 5.82 -13.49
C ARG A 124 23.29 6.16 -14.98
N GLY A 125 22.42 5.46 -15.70
CA GLY A 125 22.07 5.71 -17.10
C GLY A 125 20.77 6.47 -17.28
N TRP A 126 20.36 7.34 -16.34
CA TRP A 126 19.03 7.95 -16.35
C TRP A 126 18.65 8.65 -17.67
N TYR A 127 19.61 9.22 -18.40
CA TYR A 127 19.39 9.80 -19.72
C TYR A 127 18.89 8.78 -20.77
N VAL A 128 19.39 7.54 -20.71
CA VAL A 128 18.97 6.45 -21.61
C VAL A 128 17.53 6.02 -21.30
N VAL A 129 17.14 6.03 -20.02
CA VAL A 129 15.78 5.72 -19.59
C VAL A 129 14.81 6.81 -20.02
N VAL A 130 15.16 8.07 -19.81
CA VAL A 130 14.34 9.20 -20.28
C VAL A 130 14.20 9.19 -21.80
N GLY A 131 15.29 8.89 -22.51
CA GLY A 131 15.30 8.79 -23.97
C GLY A 131 14.55 7.57 -24.54
N SER A 132 14.22 6.54 -23.75
CA SER A 132 13.40 5.42 -24.23
C SER A 132 11.89 5.66 -24.08
N PHE A 133 11.50 6.68 -23.31
CA PHE A 133 10.10 7.03 -23.04
C PHE A 133 9.61 8.25 -23.83
N VAL A 134 10.53 8.99 -24.48
CA VAL A 134 10.24 10.05 -25.46
C VAL A 134 10.23 9.43 -26.86
#